data_AF-A0A4Q6G6R5-F1
#
_entry.id   AF-A0A4Q6G6R5-F1
#
_cell.length_a   1.000
_cell.length_b   1.000
_cell.length_c   1.000
_cell.angle_alpha   90.00
_cell.angle_beta   90.00
_cell.angle_gamma   90.00
#
_symmetry.space_group_name_H-M   'P 1'
#
loop_
_entity.id
_entity.type
_entity.pdbx_description
1 polymer ?
#
loop_
_entity_poly.entity_id
_entity_poly.type
_entity_poly.pdbx_seq_one_letter_code
_entity_poly.pdbx_strand_id
1 'polypeptide(L)' 'MAKSRTAYTCSECGATSARWSGQCPDCKAWNTMVESVVEPQGVNRMSQTAHKALA' A
#
# COMPACT_ATOMS: atom_id res chain seq x y z
N MET A 1 -16.24 -3.34 -9.36
CA MET A 1 -15.03 -4.17 -9.22
C MET A 1 -13.90 -3.29 -8.71
N ALA A 2 -13.39 -3.50 -7.50
CA ALA A 2 -12.24 -2.75 -7.01
C ALA A 2 -11.02 -3.15 -7.85
N LYS A 3 -10.50 -2.23 -8.66
CA LYS A 3 -9.34 -2.50 -9.50
C LYS A 3 -8.14 -2.70 -8.57
N SER A 4 -7.63 -3.93 -8.52
CA SER A 4 -6.40 -4.25 -7.80
C SER A 4 -5.31 -3.27 -8.24
N ARG A 5 -4.75 -2.55 -7.26
CA ARG A 5 -3.64 -1.62 -7.51
C ARG A 5 -2.36 -2.34 -7.15
N THR A 6 -1.49 -2.49 -8.14
CA THR A 6 -0.13 -2.94 -7.94
C THR A 6 0.69 -1.81 -7.33
N ALA A 7 1.42 -2.10 -6.25
CA ALA A 7 2.40 -1.20 -5.67
C ALA A 7 3.78 -1.87 -5.66
N TYR A 8 4.85 -1.08 -5.66
CA TYR A 8 6.22 -1.56 -5.65
C TYR A 8 6.88 -1.09 -4.36
N THR A 9 7.27 -2.02 -3.51
CA THR A 9 7.89 -1.75 -2.21
C THR A 9 9.40 -2.02 -2.28
N CYS A 10 10.22 -1.08 -1.84
CA CYS A 10 11.66 -1.27 -1.74
C CYS A 10 12.01 -2.15 -0.53
N SER A 11 12.74 -3.23 -0.74
CA SER A 11 13.21 -4.14 0.33
C SER A 11 14.27 -3.53 1.24
N GLU A 12 14.99 -2.50 0.80
CA GLU A 12 16.07 -1.89 1.59
C GLU A 12 15.56 -0.79 2.54
N CYS A 13 14.63 0.03 2.07
CA CYS A 13 14.14 1.19 2.84
C CYS A 13 12.63 1.16 3.14
N GLY A 14 11.87 0.25 2.53
CA GLY A 14 10.42 0.17 2.68
C GLY A 14 9.61 1.17 1.85
N ALA A 15 10.26 2.03 1.06
CA ALA A 15 9.56 3.02 0.22
C ALA A 15 8.62 2.35 -0.79
N THR A 16 7.44 2.90 -1.00
CA THR A 16 6.43 2.36 -1.91
C THR A 16 6.20 3.27 -3.11
N SER A 17 6.08 2.70 -4.31
CA SER A 17 5.83 3.44 -5.56
C SER A 17 4.72 2.79 -6.38
N ALA A 18 3.97 3.59 -7.14
CA ALA A 18 2.91 3.11 -8.02
C ALA A 18 3.42 2.66 -9.41
N ARG A 19 4.70 2.90 -9.74
CA ARG A 19 5.32 2.51 -11.01
C ARG A 19 6.70 1.92 -10.77
N TRP A 20 6.99 0.80 -11.44
CA TRP A 20 8.32 0.19 -11.42
C TRP A 20 9.30 1.08 -12.17
N SER A 21 10.40 1.46 -11.53
CA SER A 21 11.51 2.21 -12.17
C SER A 21 12.87 1.52 -12.04
N GLY A 22 12.95 0.34 -11.43
CA GLY A 22 14.19 -0.44 -11.22
C GLY A 22 15.10 0.14 -10.12
N GLN A 23 15.15 1.47 -10.03
CA GLN A 23 15.78 2.23 -8.97
C GLN A 23 14.76 2.76 -7.97
N CYS A 24 15.05 2.61 -6.67
CA CYS A 24 14.26 3.22 -5.61
C CYS A 24 14.51 4.75 -5.57
N PRO A 25 13.47 5.61 -5.57
CA PRO A 25 13.65 7.06 -5.51
C PRO A 25 14.12 7.57 -4.14
N ASP A 26 13.91 6.78 -3.08
CA ASP A 26 14.23 7.14 -1.69
C ASP A 26 15.68 6.80 -1.34
N CYS A 27 16.06 5.52 -1.45
CA CYS A 27 17.40 5.05 -1.10
C CYS A 27 18.36 4.94 -2.29
N LYS A 28 17.92 5.21 -3.52
CA LYS A 28 18.69 5.10 -4.77
C LYS A 28 19.23 3.70 -5.10
N ALA A 29 18.81 2.68 -4.35
CA ALA A 29 19.20 1.29 -4.58
C ALA A 29 18.53 0.73 -5.84
N TRP A 30 19.23 -0.18 -6.52
CA TRP A 30 18.78 -0.84 -7.75
C TRP A 30 18.41 -2.29 -7.45
N ASN A 31 17.44 -2.85 -8.17
CA ASN A 31 16.96 -4.23 -8.01
C ASN A 31 16.35 -4.56 -6.64
N THR A 32 15.94 -3.54 -5.89
CA THR A 32 15.33 -3.70 -4.56
C THR A 32 13.82 -3.53 -4.56
N MET A 33 13.22 -3.20 -5.70
CA MET A 33 11.79 -2.92 -5.84
C MET A 33 11.03 -4.24 -6.00
N VAL A 34 10.20 -4.59 -5.02
CA VAL A 34 9.39 -5.80 -4.98
C VAL A 34 7.92 -5.47 -5.23
N GLU A 35 7.28 -6.20 -6.14
CA GLU A 35 5.86 -6.03 -6.42
C GLU A 35 4.99 -6.52 -5.25
N SER A 36 4.07 -5.69 -4.80
CA SER A 36 3.07 -5.99 -3.78
C SER A 36 1.69 -5.64 -4.31
N VAL A 37 0.81 -6.64 -4.35
CA VAL A 37 -0.60 -6.44 -4.69
C VAL A 37 -1.26 -5.81 -3.48
N VAL A 38 -1.58 -4.53 -3.56
CA VAL A 38 -2.41 -3.88 -2.55
C VAL A 38 -3.84 -4.24 -2.90
N GLU A 39 -4.25 -5.42 -2.44
CA GLU A 39 -5.67 -5.73 -2.26
C GLU A 39 -6.21 -4.60 -1.39
N PRO A 40 -7.18 -3.79 -1.87
CA PRO A 40 -7.83 -2.81 -1.02
C PRO A 40 -8.53 -3.62 0.07
N GLN A 41 -7.84 -3.78 1.21
CA GLN A 41 -8.39 -4.36 2.41
C GLN A 41 -9.68 -3.58 2.62
N GLY A 42 -10.82 -4.23 2.45
CA GLY A 42 -12.12 -3.61 2.51
C GLY A 42 -12.34 -3.07 3.90
N VAL A 43 -11.81 -1.86 4.16
CA VAL A 43 -12.20 -1.04 5.28
C VAL A 43 -13.61 -0.58 4.95
N ASN A 44 -14.55 -1.49 5.19
CA ASN A 44 -15.95 -1.17 5.45
C ASN A 44 -15.95 -0.25 6.67
N ARG A 45 -15.63 1.03 6.45
CA ARG A 45 -15.73 2.14 7.41
C ARG A 45 -17.20 2.45 7.72
N MET A 46 -18.09 1.45 7.62
CA MET A 46 -19.50 1.53 7.96
C MET A 46 -19.82 0.88 9.32
N SER A 47 -18.81 0.35 10.03
CA SER A 47 -19.01 -0.24 11.37
C SER A 47 -18.43 0.59 12.53
N GLN A 48 -17.73 1.69 12.24
CA GLN A 48 -17.09 2.49 13.30
C GLN A 48 -18.02 3.49 14.01
N THR A 49 -19.28 3.63 13.58
CA THR A 49 -20.26 4.53 14.21
C THR A 49 -21.06 3.88 15.35
N ALA A 50 -20.80 2.61 15.70
CA ALA A 50 -21.61 1.87 16.67
C ALA A 50 -21.19 2.01 18.15
N HIS A 51 -20.11 2.72 18.49
CA HIS A 51 -19.57 2.75 19.86
C HIS A 51 -19.84 4.04 20.66
N LYS A 52 -20.78 4.91 20.26
CA LYS A 52 -21.03 6.16 21.00
C LYS A 52 -22.49 6.61 21.09
N ALA A 53 -23.40 5.69 21.41
CA ALA A 53 -24.82 6.01 21.65
C ALA A 53 -25.43 5.31 22.89
N LEU A 54 -24.64 5.06 23.93
CA LEU A 54 -25.14 4.76 25.28
C LEU A 54 -24.40 5.67 26.27
N ALA A 55 -24.93 6.88 26.45
CA ALA A 55 -24.75 7.74 27.61
C ALA A 55 -25.93 8.72 27.67
#